data_AF-A0A1J0U152-F1
#
_entry.id   AF-A0A1J0U152-F1
#
_cell.length_a   1.000
_cell.length_b   1.000
_cell.length_c   1.000
_cell.angle_alpha   90.00
_cell.angle_beta   90.00
_cell.angle_gamma   90.00
#
_symmetry.space_group_name_H-M   'P 1'
#
loop_
_entity.id
_entity.type
_entity.pdbx_description
1 polymer ?
#
loop_
_entity_poly.entity_id
_entity_poly.type
_entity_poly.pdbx_seq_one_letter_code
_entity_poly.pdbx_strand_id
1 'polypeptide(L)'
;MKKLLAILGAFGLTATGATTVVACNKGDSKKDTLGGLKASDFAKALLGTADKATLNTKVITIVGGKAADDAKKKEITDNLKLFGHAFVVTDKDAAYPLDKGKKFTLTIEKATDAQIKEFYKAAESKDISNDDLALAKKLQGYISGTKFSSEITIEDQATTVDISGATAPSIGEQTITVTDPADVKEGDLSALNSNAAITGPVATAIKAVAGVPADVALGTDYEITNDGVAGDFTDAKPVKFTVTAKGDKISGTFEFTVQVKATT
;
A
#
# COMPACT_ATOMS: atom_id res chain seq x y z
N MET A 1 -4.89 35.25 -9.66
CA MET A 1 -3.66 35.15 -8.84
C MET A 1 -4.03 34.61 -7.48
N LYS A 2 -3.83 33.30 -7.24
CA LYS A 2 -4.22 32.60 -6.00
C LYS A 2 -3.08 32.72 -4.98
N LYS A 3 -3.33 33.34 -3.84
CA LYS A 3 -2.37 33.47 -2.74
C LYS A 3 -2.38 32.19 -1.91
N LEU A 4 -1.27 31.46 -1.91
CA LEU A 4 -0.97 30.43 -0.90
C LEU A 4 -0.68 31.13 0.43
N LEU A 5 -1.47 30.86 1.47
CA LEU A 5 -1.08 31.15 2.85
C LEU A 5 -0.29 29.95 3.38
N ALA A 6 1.03 30.12 3.47
CA ALA A 6 1.89 29.28 4.29
C ALA A 6 1.67 29.69 5.76
N ILE A 7 1.13 28.78 6.58
CA ILE A 7 1.04 29.01 8.03
C ILE A 7 2.39 28.63 8.63
N LEU A 8 3.19 29.67 8.86
CA LEU A 8 4.41 29.66 9.64
C LEU A 8 4.02 29.56 11.13
N GLY A 9 4.00 28.35 11.68
CA GLY A 9 3.77 28.10 13.11
C GLY A 9 5.04 28.34 13.93
N ALA A 10 5.37 29.60 14.20
CA ALA A 10 6.33 29.97 15.23
C ALA A 10 5.68 29.80 16.60
N PHE A 11 6.02 28.73 17.32
CA PHE A 11 5.83 28.66 18.78
C PHE A 11 7.19 28.71 19.46
N GLY A 12 7.34 29.73 20.31
CA GLY A 12 8.59 30.13 20.92
C GLY A 12 9.25 29.05 21.78
N LEU A 13 10.57 28.92 21.59
CA LEU A 13 11.47 28.35 22.57
C LEU A 13 11.34 29.16 23.88
N THR A 14 10.89 28.51 24.95
CA THR A 14 11.34 28.89 26.29
C THR A 14 12.37 27.87 26.73
N ALA A 15 13.63 28.28 26.65
CA ALA A 15 14.74 27.58 27.28
C ALA A 15 14.69 27.85 28.79
N THR A 16 14.45 26.82 29.59
CA THR A 16 15.02 26.70 30.93
C THR A 16 15.45 25.25 31.12
N GLY A 17 16.75 25.07 31.32
CA GLY A 17 17.37 23.76 31.48
C GLY A 17 17.27 23.24 32.92
N ALA A 18 17.20 21.91 33.02
CA ALA A 18 17.88 21.17 34.07
C ALA A 18 18.02 19.71 33.58
N THR A 19 19.25 19.31 33.32
CA THR A 19 19.63 17.91 33.13
C THR A 19 19.40 17.16 34.43
N THR A 20 18.45 16.23 34.45
CA THR A 20 18.50 15.11 35.40
C THR A 20 18.30 13.82 34.61
N VAL A 21 19.40 13.08 34.47
CA VAL A 21 19.39 11.71 33.99
C VAL A 21 18.82 10.87 35.13
N VAL A 22 17.58 10.44 35.00
CA VAL A 22 17.03 9.40 35.89
C VAL A 22 16.81 8.16 35.03
N ALA A 23 17.85 7.33 34.99
CA ALA A 23 17.68 5.93 34.67
C ALA A 23 16.96 5.27 35.86
N CYS A 24 15.68 4.93 35.66
CA CYS A 24 14.97 3.98 36.50
C CYS A 24 14.23 2.98 35.61
N ASN A 25 14.87 1.82 35.46
CA ASN A 25 14.27 0.56 35.09
C ASN A 25 13.10 0.25 36.03
N LYS A 26 11.86 0.25 35.54
CA LYS A 26 10.70 -0.37 36.20
C LYS A 26 9.48 -0.43 35.26
N GLY A 27 9.18 -1.65 34.80
CA GLY A 27 7.86 -2.17 34.46
C GLY A 27 7.12 -1.48 33.32
N ASP A 28 6.70 -2.28 32.33
CA ASP A 28 5.68 -1.93 31.35
C ASP A 28 4.35 -1.52 32.03
N SER A 29 4.28 -0.32 32.60
CA SER A 29 3.01 0.37 32.73
C SER A 29 2.64 0.81 31.32
N LYS A 30 1.84 -0.01 30.63
CA LYS A 30 1.21 0.35 29.36
C LYS A 30 0.60 1.73 29.53
N LYS A 31 1.29 2.77 29.06
CA LYS A 31 0.67 4.08 28.85
C LYS A 31 -0.51 3.80 27.94
N ASP A 32 -1.70 4.21 28.38
CA ASP A 32 -2.95 4.04 27.65
C ASP A 32 -2.85 4.80 26.32
N THR A 33 -2.30 4.10 25.33
CA THR A 33 -1.92 4.65 24.04
C THR A 33 -3.21 4.89 23.29
N LEU A 34 -3.35 6.07 22.67
CA LEU A 34 -4.59 6.48 22.00
C LEU A 34 -5.14 5.35 21.11
N GLY A 35 -6.32 4.84 21.42
CA GLY A 35 -6.99 3.74 20.69
C GLY A 35 -6.18 2.45 20.55
N GLY A 36 -5.12 2.24 21.35
CA GLY A 36 -4.18 1.14 21.18
C GLY A 36 -3.39 1.19 19.87
N LEU A 37 -3.20 2.39 19.30
CA LEU A 37 -2.48 2.62 18.05
C LEU A 37 -1.02 2.12 18.12
N LYS A 38 -0.53 1.62 16.99
CA LYS A 38 0.84 1.15 16.79
C LYS A 38 1.42 1.78 15.53
N ALA A 39 2.75 1.87 15.43
CA ALA A 39 3.41 2.36 14.22
C ALA A 39 3.00 1.57 12.95
N SER A 40 2.80 0.26 13.09
CA SER A 40 2.38 -0.64 12.01
C SER A 40 0.99 -0.31 11.44
N ASP A 41 0.12 0.37 12.20
CA ASP A 41 -1.18 0.82 11.70
C ASP A 41 -1.04 1.88 10.59
N PHE A 42 0.12 2.55 10.53
CA PHE A 42 0.39 3.66 9.61
C PHE A 42 1.38 3.32 8.51
N ALA A 43 2.33 2.40 8.78
CA ALA A 43 3.48 2.12 7.92
C ALA A 43 3.13 1.95 6.43
N LYS A 44 2.08 1.17 6.11
CA LYS A 44 1.61 0.94 4.73
C LYS A 44 0.47 1.87 4.31
N ALA A 45 -0.40 2.25 5.24
CA ALA A 45 -1.58 3.06 4.95
C ALA A 45 -1.22 4.48 4.48
N LEU A 46 -0.07 4.99 4.93
CA LEU A 46 0.41 6.34 4.62
C LEU A 46 1.30 6.40 3.38
N LEU A 47 1.60 5.28 2.72
CA LEU A 47 2.36 5.28 1.46
C LEU A 47 1.70 6.18 0.41
N GLY A 48 2.52 6.95 -0.32
CA GLY A 48 2.10 7.83 -1.40
C GLY A 48 1.31 9.06 -0.95
N THR A 49 1.26 9.36 0.35
CA THR A 49 0.56 10.56 0.85
C THR A 49 1.27 11.81 0.33
N ALA A 50 0.56 12.62 -0.46
CA ALA A 50 1.14 13.72 -1.21
C ALA A 50 1.36 15.01 -0.38
N ASP A 51 0.56 15.21 0.66
CA ASP A 51 0.60 16.43 1.48
C ASP A 51 0.03 16.20 2.89
N LYS A 52 0.17 17.23 3.73
CA LYS A 52 -0.28 17.22 5.12
C LYS A 52 -1.80 17.11 5.29
N ALA A 53 -2.60 17.67 4.37
CA ALA A 53 -4.06 17.58 4.46
C ALA A 53 -4.53 16.14 4.22
N THR A 54 -3.93 15.49 3.23
CA THR A 54 -4.13 14.07 2.91
C THR A 54 -3.63 13.18 4.05
N LEU A 55 -2.48 13.50 4.66
CA LEU A 55 -1.98 12.81 5.84
C LEU A 55 -3.00 12.85 6.96
N ASN A 56 -3.45 14.04 7.35
CA ASN A 56 -4.40 14.21 8.43
C ASN A 56 -5.67 13.40 8.19
N THR A 57 -6.22 13.44 6.98
CA THR A 57 -7.42 12.66 6.64
C THR A 57 -7.19 11.15 6.83
N LYS A 58 -6.09 10.60 6.30
CA LYS A 58 -5.75 9.17 6.46
C LYS A 58 -5.54 8.78 7.92
N VAL A 59 -4.80 9.60 8.67
CA VAL A 59 -4.53 9.38 10.10
C VAL A 59 -5.84 9.36 10.89
N ILE A 60 -6.72 10.33 10.67
CA ILE A 60 -8.00 10.42 11.38
C ILE A 60 -8.92 9.23 11.05
N THR A 61 -8.93 8.76 9.79
CA THR A 61 -9.66 7.52 9.43
C THR A 61 -9.13 6.31 10.19
N ILE A 62 -7.80 6.15 10.30
CA ILE A 62 -7.17 5.06 11.07
C ILE A 62 -7.54 5.16 12.56
N VAL A 63 -7.49 6.37 13.13
CA VAL A 63 -7.89 6.63 14.52
C VAL A 63 -9.36 6.26 14.74
N GLY A 64 -10.25 6.66 13.83
CA GLY A 64 -11.68 6.34 13.91
C GLY A 64 -11.96 4.84 13.88
N GLY A 65 -11.15 4.08 13.13
CA GLY A 65 -11.20 2.62 13.08
C GLY A 65 -10.86 1.92 14.40
N LYS A 66 -10.26 2.62 15.38
CA LYS A 66 -9.95 2.09 16.71
C LYS A 66 -11.10 2.18 17.71
N ALA A 67 -12.26 2.71 17.33
CA ALA A 67 -13.44 2.68 18.20
C ALA A 67 -13.86 1.22 18.51
N ALA A 68 -14.38 1.00 19.71
CA ALA A 68 -14.59 -0.34 20.28
C ALA A 68 -15.63 -1.21 19.54
N ASP A 69 -16.61 -0.59 18.88
CA ASP A 69 -17.70 -1.28 18.20
C ASP A 69 -18.07 -0.58 16.89
N ASP A 70 -18.77 -1.31 16.02
CA ASP A 70 -19.06 -0.86 14.65
C ASP A 70 -20.09 0.27 14.60
N ALA A 71 -20.98 0.38 15.59
CA ALA A 71 -21.93 1.50 15.67
C ALA A 71 -21.18 2.83 15.89
N LYS A 72 -20.20 2.84 16.82
CA LYS A 72 -19.33 4.00 17.04
C LYS A 72 -18.46 4.32 15.83
N LYS A 73 -17.87 3.31 15.18
CA LYS A 73 -17.09 3.51 13.94
C LYS A 73 -17.95 4.13 12.84
N LYS A 74 -19.20 3.67 12.69
CA LYS A 74 -20.14 4.24 11.73
C LYS A 74 -20.46 5.69 12.04
N GLU A 75 -20.78 6.02 13.30
CA GLU A 75 -21.06 7.40 13.71
C GLU A 75 -19.86 8.33 13.48
N ILE A 76 -18.64 7.86 13.74
CA ILE A 76 -17.40 8.58 13.40
C ILE A 76 -17.29 8.79 11.90
N THR A 77 -17.53 7.75 11.10
CA THR A 77 -17.42 7.82 9.63
C THR A 77 -18.42 8.83 9.05
N ASP A 78 -19.66 8.81 9.52
CA ASP A 78 -20.70 9.76 9.12
C ASP A 78 -20.34 11.22 9.50
N ASN A 79 -19.46 11.42 10.49
CA ASN A 79 -19.05 12.72 11.02
C ASN A 79 -17.52 12.97 10.89
N LEU A 80 -16.85 12.36 9.90
CA LEU A 80 -15.39 12.28 9.85
C LEU A 80 -14.69 13.65 9.88
N LYS A 81 -15.25 14.66 9.22
CA LYS A 81 -14.70 16.03 9.21
C LYS A 81 -14.69 16.63 10.63
N LEU A 82 -15.83 16.56 11.31
CA LEU A 82 -15.98 17.06 12.68
C LEU A 82 -15.09 16.28 13.66
N PHE A 83 -15.02 14.95 13.50
CA PHE A 83 -14.12 14.09 14.25
C PHE A 83 -12.65 14.46 14.05
N GLY A 84 -12.25 14.86 12.83
CA GLY A 84 -10.90 15.31 12.53
C GLY A 84 -10.46 16.54 13.32
N HIS A 85 -11.38 17.45 13.66
CA HIS A 85 -11.08 18.60 14.52
C HIS A 85 -10.88 18.22 15.99
N ALA A 86 -11.26 17.00 16.39
CA ALA A 86 -11.11 16.52 17.76
C ALA A 86 -9.71 16.00 18.08
N PHE A 87 -8.75 16.09 17.15
CA PHE A 87 -7.38 15.64 17.38
C PHE A 87 -6.35 16.64 16.89
N VAL A 88 -5.23 16.72 17.60
CA VAL A 88 -4.03 17.41 17.16
C VAL A 88 -3.12 16.39 16.50
N VAL A 89 -2.87 16.56 15.20
CA VAL A 89 -1.96 15.70 14.43
C VAL A 89 -0.70 16.49 14.07
N THR A 90 0.47 15.94 14.43
CA THR A 90 1.77 16.54 14.12
C THR A 90 2.70 15.50 13.48
N ASP A 91 3.49 15.96 12.51
CA ASP A 91 4.25 15.18 11.55
C ASP A 91 5.70 15.68 11.47
N LYS A 92 6.44 15.50 12.56
CA LYS A 92 7.81 16.01 12.64
C LYS A 92 8.71 15.23 11.66
N ASP A 93 9.50 15.98 10.89
CA ASP A 93 10.45 15.48 9.88
C ASP A 93 9.78 14.79 8.67
N ALA A 94 8.47 14.96 8.48
CA ALA A 94 7.77 14.44 7.31
C ALA A 94 8.19 15.15 6.02
N ALA A 95 8.73 14.38 5.07
CA ALA A 95 9.11 14.86 3.74
C ALA A 95 8.16 14.28 2.69
N TYR A 96 7.22 15.10 2.20
CA TYR A 96 6.21 14.69 1.23
C TYR A 96 6.77 14.62 -0.21
N PRO A 97 6.26 13.70 -1.06
CA PRO A 97 5.31 12.64 -0.75
C PRO A 97 5.89 11.57 0.18
N LEU A 98 5.05 10.86 0.95
CA LEU A 98 5.50 9.80 1.85
C LEU A 98 5.82 8.50 1.09
N ASP A 99 7.02 8.43 0.54
CA ASP A 99 7.56 7.28 -0.20
C ASP A 99 8.15 6.19 0.71
N LYS A 100 8.29 4.97 0.17
CA LYS A 100 8.92 3.82 0.83
C LYS A 100 10.26 4.19 1.46
N GLY A 101 10.47 3.73 2.70
CA GLY A 101 11.70 3.93 3.47
C GLY A 101 11.81 5.30 4.15
N LYS A 102 10.93 6.27 3.84
CA LYS A 102 10.90 7.55 4.56
C LYS A 102 10.48 7.33 6.01
N LYS A 103 11.07 8.13 6.89
CA LYS A 103 10.83 8.12 8.32
C LYS A 103 10.39 9.48 8.79
N PHE A 104 9.42 9.49 9.71
CA PHE A 104 8.97 10.71 10.37
C PHE A 104 8.33 10.36 11.72
N THR A 105 8.25 11.32 12.62
CA THR A 105 7.55 11.13 13.91
C THR A 105 6.11 11.61 13.79
N LEU A 106 5.17 10.68 13.95
CA LEU A 106 3.75 10.98 14.01
C LEU A 106 3.31 11.08 15.47
N THR A 107 2.71 12.22 15.85
CA THR A 107 2.06 12.39 17.16
C THR A 107 0.61 12.78 16.98
N ILE A 108 -0.27 12.10 17.71
CA ILE A 108 -1.72 12.29 17.72
C ILE A 108 -2.18 12.47 19.15
N GLU A 109 -2.86 13.56 19.45
CA GLU A 109 -3.39 13.87 20.77
C GLU A 109 -4.85 14.27 20.70
N LYS A 110 -5.62 13.95 21.74
CA LYS A 110 -6.97 14.51 21.88
C LYS A 110 -6.89 16.04 22.01
N ALA A 111 -7.60 16.75 21.14
CA ALA A 111 -7.70 18.20 21.21
C ALA A 111 -8.54 18.65 22.42
N THR A 112 -8.17 19.76 23.03
CA THR A 112 -8.97 20.47 24.02
C THR A 112 -10.15 21.20 23.36
N ASP A 113 -11.18 21.55 24.13
CA ASP A 113 -12.31 22.35 23.62
C ASP A 113 -11.88 23.64 22.92
N ALA A 114 -10.83 24.31 23.41
CA ALA A 114 -10.27 25.50 22.78
C ALA A 114 -9.65 25.20 21.41
N GLN A 115 -8.87 24.13 21.31
CA GLN A 115 -8.26 23.68 20.05
C GLN A 115 -9.31 23.21 19.05
N ILE A 116 -10.34 22.49 19.48
CA ILE A 116 -11.44 22.07 18.59
C ILE A 116 -12.10 23.29 17.95
N LYS A 117 -12.40 24.33 18.75
CA LYS A 117 -12.97 25.60 18.26
C LYS A 117 -12.04 26.28 17.26
N GLU A 118 -10.75 26.34 17.56
CA GLU A 118 -9.74 26.95 16.69
C GLU A 118 -9.61 26.21 15.36
N PHE A 119 -9.50 24.88 15.38
CA PHE A 119 -9.38 24.05 14.19
C PHE A 119 -10.63 24.11 13.31
N TYR A 120 -11.82 24.05 13.92
CA TYR A 120 -13.07 24.19 13.19
C TYR A 120 -13.18 25.58 12.54
N LYS A 121 -12.86 26.65 13.28
CA LYS A 121 -12.88 28.01 12.74
C LYS A 121 -11.90 28.21 11.59
N ALA A 122 -10.70 27.64 11.71
CA ALA A 122 -9.70 27.70 10.64
C ALA A 122 -10.16 26.96 9.37
N ALA A 123 -10.85 25.84 9.51
CA ALA A 123 -11.32 25.03 8.39
C ALA A 123 -12.59 25.58 7.74
N GLU A 124 -13.57 25.99 8.55
CA GLU A 124 -14.93 26.33 8.10
C GLU A 124 -15.17 27.85 8.05
N SER A 125 -14.19 28.66 8.46
CA SER A 125 -14.27 30.13 8.51
C SER A 125 -15.45 30.67 9.35
N LYS A 126 -15.92 29.89 10.33
CA LYS A 126 -17.02 30.23 11.23
C LYS A 126 -16.83 29.57 12.60
N ASP A 127 -17.47 30.11 13.63
CA ASP A 127 -17.45 29.49 14.95
C ASP A 127 -18.27 28.18 14.96
N ILE A 128 -17.79 27.20 15.71
CA ILE A 128 -18.48 25.92 15.91
C ILE A 128 -19.73 26.10 16.79
N SER A 129 -20.82 25.40 16.47
CA SER A 129 -22.01 25.39 17.31
C SER A 129 -21.77 24.61 18.62
N ASN A 130 -22.57 24.87 19.66
CA ASN A 130 -22.48 24.08 20.90
C ASN A 130 -22.81 22.60 20.68
N ASP A 131 -23.74 22.31 19.76
CA ASP A 131 -24.15 20.94 19.42
C ASP A 131 -23.04 20.19 18.68
N ASP A 132 -22.39 20.84 17.71
CA ASP A 132 -21.25 20.26 16.99
C ASP A 132 -20.05 20.06 17.93
N LEU A 133 -19.80 20.99 18.85
CA LEU A 133 -18.76 20.83 19.86
C LEU A 133 -19.05 19.65 20.79
N ALA A 134 -20.30 19.51 21.24
CA ALA A 134 -20.72 18.37 22.07
C ALA A 134 -20.56 17.05 21.30
N LEU A 135 -20.94 17.02 20.02
CA LEU A 135 -20.77 15.86 19.16
C LEU A 135 -19.29 15.53 18.94
N ALA A 136 -18.44 16.51 18.62
CA ALA A 136 -16.99 16.30 18.47
C ALA A 136 -16.37 15.66 19.71
N LYS A 137 -16.74 16.14 20.91
CA LYS A 137 -16.29 15.58 22.20
C LYS A 137 -16.79 14.17 22.43
N LYS A 138 -18.05 13.90 22.10
CA LYS A 138 -18.64 12.56 22.16
C LYS A 138 -17.87 11.58 21.27
N LEU A 139 -17.63 11.94 20.01
CA LEU A 139 -16.88 11.11 19.06
C LEU A 139 -15.43 10.90 19.50
N GLN A 140 -14.77 11.94 20.00
CA GLN A 140 -13.43 11.84 20.59
C GLN A 140 -13.39 10.85 21.77
N GLY A 141 -14.44 10.85 22.60
CA GLY A 141 -14.61 9.95 23.73
C GLY A 141 -14.74 8.47 23.35
N TYR A 142 -15.06 8.15 22.10
CA TYR A 142 -15.10 6.77 21.62
C TYR A 142 -13.72 6.12 21.48
N ILE A 143 -12.66 6.93 21.44
CA ILE A 143 -11.28 6.45 21.35
C ILE A 143 -10.68 6.44 22.76
N SER A 144 -10.18 5.29 23.22
CA SER A 144 -9.49 5.18 24.51
C SER A 144 -8.12 5.90 24.51
N GLY A 145 -7.50 6.08 25.67
CA GLY A 145 -6.23 6.78 25.77
C GLY A 145 -6.30 8.27 25.40
N THR A 146 -5.15 8.94 25.39
CA THR A 146 -5.05 10.40 25.17
C THR A 146 -4.01 10.80 24.13
N LYS A 147 -2.96 9.99 23.94
CA LYS A 147 -1.84 10.30 23.06
C LYS A 147 -1.26 9.06 22.39
N PHE A 148 -0.85 9.22 21.14
CA PHE A 148 0.03 8.32 20.40
C PHE A 148 1.23 9.12 19.91
N SER A 149 2.43 8.57 19.99
CA SER A 149 3.65 9.18 19.43
C SER A 149 4.65 8.07 19.08
N SER A 150 5.06 8.01 17.82
CA SER A 150 6.03 7.01 17.34
C SER A 150 6.75 7.49 16.09
N GLU A 151 7.98 7.02 15.89
CA GLU A 151 8.59 7.01 14.56
C GLU A 151 7.79 6.03 13.67
N ILE A 152 7.44 6.48 12.47
CA ILE A 152 6.82 5.69 11.42
C ILE A 152 7.85 5.53 10.31
N THR A 153 8.14 4.29 9.92
CA THR A 153 8.85 3.98 8.68
C THR A 153 7.82 3.61 7.63
N ILE A 154 7.79 4.31 6.51
CA ILE A 154 6.87 4.01 5.41
C ILE A 154 7.29 2.71 4.76
N GLU A 155 6.37 1.76 4.77
CA GLU A 155 6.53 0.46 4.14
C GLU A 155 5.77 0.43 2.80
N ASP A 156 6.22 -0.46 1.93
CA ASP A 156 5.54 -0.70 0.67
C ASP A 156 4.14 -1.32 0.90
N GLN A 157 3.19 -1.03 0.01
CA GLN A 157 1.97 -1.83 -0.10
C GLN A 157 2.26 -3.07 -0.96
N ALA A 158 3.19 -3.90 -0.51
CA ALA A 158 3.40 -5.19 -1.13
C ALA A 158 2.79 -6.26 -0.22
N THR A 159 1.54 -6.65 -0.49
CA THR A 159 1.31 -8.10 -0.53
C THR A 159 1.89 -8.53 -1.86
N THR A 160 3.17 -8.90 -1.87
CA THR A 160 3.73 -9.62 -3.00
C THR A 160 2.82 -10.83 -3.23
N VAL A 161 2.24 -10.93 -4.42
CA VAL A 161 1.36 -12.04 -4.75
C VAL A 161 2.22 -13.21 -5.21
N ASP A 162 2.11 -14.35 -4.55
CA ASP A 162 2.75 -15.59 -5.01
C ASP A 162 1.95 -16.20 -6.16
N ILE A 163 2.58 -16.29 -7.34
CA ILE A 163 2.00 -16.87 -8.55
C ILE A 163 2.25 -18.37 -8.69
N SER A 164 2.93 -19.01 -7.74
CA SER A 164 3.25 -20.45 -7.80
C SER A 164 1.99 -21.33 -7.78
N GLY A 165 0.86 -20.80 -7.30
CA GLY A 165 -0.45 -21.44 -7.32
C GLY A 165 -1.31 -21.12 -8.55
N ALA A 166 -0.74 -20.48 -9.60
CA ALA A 166 -1.50 -20.16 -10.80
C ALA A 166 -2.00 -21.42 -11.51
N THR A 167 -3.28 -21.42 -11.90
CA THR A 167 -3.82 -22.45 -12.78
C THR A 167 -3.08 -22.40 -14.12
N ALA A 168 -2.53 -23.54 -14.54
CA ALA A 168 -1.83 -23.64 -15.81
C ALA A 168 -2.72 -23.16 -16.98
N PRO A 169 -2.24 -22.27 -17.84
CA PRO A 169 -3.03 -21.75 -18.95
C PRO A 169 -3.31 -22.86 -19.97
N SER A 170 -4.53 -22.90 -20.50
CA SER A 170 -4.91 -23.78 -21.61
C SER A 170 -4.48 -23.15 -22.93
N ILE A 171 -3.38 -23.65 -23.50
CA ILE A 171 -2.81 -23.18 -24.78
C ILE A 171 -2.91 -24.32 -25.79
N GLY A 172 -3.47 -24.04 -26.97
CA GLY A 172 -3.53 -25.00 -28.07
C GLY A 172 -2.16 -25.27 -28.68
N GLU A 173 -2.08 -26.26 -29.57
CA GLU A 173 -0.85 -26.54 -30.33
C GLU A 173 -0.31 -25.27 -30.99
N GLN A 174 1.01 -25.08 -30.90
CA GLN A 174 1.71 -23.97 -31.52
C GLN A 174 2.50 -24.47 -32.72
N THR A 175 2.41 -23.71 -33.81
CA THR A 175 3.18 -23.97 -35.03
C THR A 175 4.29 -22.94 -35.17
N ILE A 176 5.52 -23.40 -35.41
CA ILE A 176 6.65 -22.54 -35.77
C ILE A 176 6.98 -22.72 -37.26
N THR A 177 7.27 -21.63 -37.95
CA THR A 177 7.69 -21.65 -39.35
C THR A 177 9.21 -21.63 -39.42
N VAL A 178 9.80 -22.66 -40.03
CA VAL A 178 11.26 -22.86 -40.13
C VAL A 178 11.62 -23.35 -41.54
N THR A 179 12.89 -23.27 -41.92
CA THR A 179 13.35 -23.76 -43.23
C THR A 179 13.27 -25.29 -43.36
N ASP A 180 13.60 -26.01 -42.29
CA ASP A 180 13.53 -27.48 -42.25
C ASP A 180 12.92 -27.93 -40.91
N PRO A 181 11.67 -28.45 -40.91
CA PRO A 181 11.03 -28.98 -39.72
C PRO A 181 11.80 -30.12 -39.04
N ALA A 182 12.68 -30.82 -39.74
CA ALA A 182 13.53 -31.86 -39.18
C ALA A 182 14.78 -31.32 -38.44
N ASP A 183 15.08 -30.02 -38.57
CA ASP A 183 16.28 -29.37 -38.02
C ASP A 183 15.99 -27.98 -37.42
N VAL A 184 14.99 -27.93 -36.53
CA VAL A 184 14.63 -26.73 -35.77
C VAL A 184 15.77 -26.31 -34.85
N LYS A 185 16.08 -25.01 -34.81
CA LYS A 185 17.13 -24.45 -33.96
C LYS A 185 16.58 -23.95 -32.64
N GLU A 186 17.47 -23.86 -31.65
CA GLU A 186 17.16 -23.29 -30.33
C GLU A 186 16.59 -21.86 -30.44
N GLY A 187 17.09 -21.07 -31.40
CA GLY A 187 16.56 -19.74 -31.70
C GLY A 187 15.07 -19.75 -32.07
N ASP A 188 14.63 -20.71 -32.87
CA ASP A 188 13.23 -20.85 -33.31
C ASP A 188 12.32 -21.19 -32.12
N LEU A 189 12.78 -22.05 -31.22
CA LEU A 189 12.06 -22.43 -30.00
C LEU A 189 12.04 -21.28 -28.98
N SER A 190 13.13 -20.52 -28.86
CA SER A 190 13.21 -19.38 -27.96
C SER A 190 12.24 -18.25 -28.33
N ALA A 191 11.90 -18.11 -29.63
CA ALA A 191 10.94 -17.12 -30.11
C ALA A 191 9.53 -17.34 -29.52
N LEU A 192 9.19 -18.59 -29.14
CA LEU A 192 7.91 -18.91 -28.48
C LEU A 192 7.75 -18.21 -27.13
N ASN A 193 8.84 -17.89 -26.43
CA ASN A 193 8.79 -17.19 -25.14
C ASN A 193 8.15 -15.80 -25.24
N SER A 194 8.16 -15.21 -26.43
CA SER A 194 7.56 -13.90 -26.71
C SER A 194 6.29 -13.97 -27.56
N ASN A 195 5.81 -15.17 -27.89
CA ASN A 195 4.63 -15.35 -28.74
C ASN A 195 3.36 -14.87 -28.00
N ALA A 196 2.53 -14.05 -28.65
CA ALA A 196 1.29 -13.51 -28.11
C ALA A 196 0.28 -14.61 -27.70
N ALA A 197 0.26 -15.73 -28.43
CA ALA A 197 -0.61 -16.87 -28.12
C ALA A 197 -0.22 -17.59 -26.81
N ILE A 198 0.99 -17.36 -26.30
CA ILE A 198 1.50 -17.91 -25.04
C ILE A 198 1.47 -16.83 -23.94
N THR A 199 2.05 -15.66 -24.21
CA THR A 199 2.16 -14.55 -23.25
C THR A 199 0.78 -14.00 -22.82
N GLY A 200 -0.22 -13.98 -23.71
CA GLY A 200 -1.58 -13.53 -23.39
C GLY A 200 -2.27 -14.40 -22.33
N PRO A 201 -2.39 -15.73 -22.54
CA PRO A 201 -2.92 -16.65 -21.54
C PRO A 201 -2.12 -16.67 -20.23
N VAL A 202 -0.78 -16.59 -20.28
CA VAL A 202 0.07 -16.49 -19.07
C VAL A 202 -0.25 -15.22 -18.28
N ALA A 203 -0.35 -14.06 -18.94
CA ALA A 203 -0.73 -12.82 -18.29
C ALA A 203 -2.12 -12.92 -17.65
N THR A 204 -3.06 -13.63 -18.28
CA THR A 204 -4.40 -13.87 -17.74
C THR A 204 -4.34 -14.71 -16.46
N ALA A 205 -3.55 -15.78 -16.45
CA ALA A 205 -3.35 -16.63 -15.27
C ALA A 205 -2.76 -15.85 -14.08
N ILE A 206 -1.72 -15.03 -14.34
CA ILE A 206 -1.10 -14.19 -13.30
C ILE A 206 -2.12 -13.19 -12.73
N LYS A 207 -2.88 -12.50 -13.58
CA LYS A 207 -3.89 -11.51 -13.15
C LYS A 207 -4.99 -12.13 -12.30
N ALA A 208 -5.41 -13.35 -12.63
CA ALA A 208 -6.41 -14.08 -11.86
C ALA A 208 -5.92 -14.35 -10.43
N VAL A 209 -4.66 -14.77 -10.26
CA VAL A 209 -4.07 -14.98 -8.92
C VAL A 209 -3.87 -13.66 -8.19
N ALA A 210 -3.44 -12.62 -8.89
CA ALA A 210 -3.21 -11.30 -8.32
C ALA A 210 -4.50 -10.52 -8.02
N GLY A 211 -5.66 -10.99 -8.47
CA GLY A 211 -6.95 -10.31 -8.26
C GLY A 211 -7.02 -8.93 -8.93
N VAL A 212 -6.27 -8.73 -10.02
CA VAL A 212 -6.21 -7.44 -10.74
C VAL A 212 -7.06 -7.47 -12.02
N PRO A 213 -7.63 -6.33 -12.45
CA PRO A 213 -8.39 -6.24 -13.69
C PRO A 213 -7.61 -6.67 -14.95
N ALA A 214 -8.32 -7.18 -15.95
CA ALA A 214 -7.74 -7.75 -17.17
C ALA A 214 -6.99 -6.72 -18.05
N ASP A 215 -7.32 -5.43 -17.93
CA ASP A 215 -6.71 -4.31 -18.67
C ASP A 215 -5.41 -3.79 -18.02
N VAL A 216 -5.06 -4.25 -16.81
CA VAL A 216 -3.79 -3.90 -16.17
C VAL A 216 -2.62 -4.50 -16.94
N ALA A 217 -1.65 -3.69 -17.33
CA ALA A 217 -0.42 -4.17 -17.95
C ALA A 217 0.54 -4.72 -16.89
N LEU A 218 1.01 -5.96 -17.07
CA LEU A 218 2.01 -6.60 -16.20
C LEU A 218 3.46 -6.20 -16.57
N GLY A 219 3.67 -5.50 -17.69
CA GLY A 219 4.99 -5.00 -18.10
C GLY A 219 6.08 -6.09 -18.07
N THR A 220 7.17 -5.80 -17.35
CA THR A 220 8.33 -6.68 -17.14
C THR A 220 8.28 -7.41 -15.80
N ASP A 221 7.10 -7.54 -15.18
CA ASP A 221 6.93 -8.14 -13.85
C ASP A 221 7.12 -9.68 -13.86
N TYR A 222 7.37 -10.30 -15.03
CA TYR A 222 7.70 -11.73 -15.15
C TYR A 222 8.53 -12.02 -16.41
N GLU A 223 9.04 -13.24 -16.50
CA GLU A 223 9.72 -13.81 -17.67
C GLU A 223 9.17 -15.19 -17.98
N ILE A 224 9.13 -15.51 -19.28
CA ILE A 224 8.81 -16.85 -19.78
C ILE A 224 10.07 -17.42 -20.42
N THR A 225 10.39 -18.67 -20.07
CA THR A 225 11.41 -19.48 -20.74
C THR A 225 10.81 -20.82 -21.13
N ASN A 226 11.47 -21.55 -22.01
CA ASN A 226 11.09 -22.92 -22.37
C ASN A 226 12.30 -23.84 -22.45
N ASP A 227 12.05 -25.14 -22.27
CA ASP A 227 13.08 -26.20 -22.29
C ASP A 227 13.20 -26.92 -23.64
N GLY A 228 12.69 -26.31 -24.71
CA GLY A 228 12.73 -26.88 -26.05
C GLY A 228 14.17 -27.15 -26.50
N VAL A 229 14.43 -28.37 -26.97
CA VAL A 229 15.74 -28.78 -27.50
C VAL A 229 15.68 -28.81 -29.02
N ALA A 230 16.70 -28.27 -29.68
CA ALA A 230 16.85 -28.29 -31.13
C ALA A 230 16.74 -29.72 -31.72
N GLY A 231 16.18 -29.83 -32.93
CA GLY A 231 16.02 -31.12 -33.62
C GLY A 231 14.73 -31.19 -34.43
N ASP A 232 14.22 -32.40 -34.61
CA ASP A 232 13.05 -32.66 -35.45
C ASP A 232 11.73 -32.28 -34.75
N PHE A 233 10.90 -31.46 -35.39
CA PHE A 233 9.53 -31.12 -34.95
C PHE A 233 8.52 -31.30 -36.10
N THR A 234 8.80 -32.21 -37.04
CA THR A 234 7.81 -32.60 -38.07
C THR A 234 6.50 -33.09 -37.45
N ASP A 235 6.60 -33.80 -36.33
CA ASP A 235 5.48 -34.13 -35.45
C ASP A 235 5.44 -33.20 -34.23
N ALA A 236 4.24 -33.00 -33.69
CA ALA A 236 4.05 -32.17 -32.49
C ALA A 236 4.75 -32.80 -31.27
N LYS A 237 5.51 -31.99 -30.54
CA LYS A 237 6.25 -32.39 -29.34
C LYS A 237 5.90 -31.50 -28.14
N PRO A 238 5.84 -32.07 -26.93
CA PRO A 238 5.63 -31.27 -25.73
C PRO A 238 6.87 -30.42 -25.44
N VAL A 239 6.67 -29.13 -25.22
CA VAL A 239 7.69 -28.19 -24.74
C VAL A 239 7.19 -27.61 -23.43
N LYS A 240 8.01 -27.65 -22.38
CA LYS A 240 7.68 -27.10 -21.07
C LYS A 240 8.10 -25.64 -21.01
N PHE A 241 7.17 -24.80 -20.58
CA PHE A 241 7.37 -23.39 -20.33
C PHE A 241 7.44 -23.14 -18.83
N THR A 242 8.35 -22.27 -18.43
CA THR A 242 8.52 -21.83 -17.04
C THR A 242 8.27 -20.33 -16.97
N VAL A 243 7.34 -19.93 -16.12
CA VAL A 243 7.06 -18.52 -15.81
C VAL A 243 7.71 -18.18 -14.50
N THR A 244 8.57 -17.17 -14.50
CA THR A 244 9.27 -16.68 -13.31
C THR A 244 8.91 -15.24 -13.04
N ALA A 245 8.39 -14.95 -11.85
CA ALA A 245 8.14 -13.60 -11.41
C ALA A 245 9.42 -12.76 -11.38
N LYS A 246 9.31 -11.47 -11.74
CA LYS A 246 10.37 -10.47 -11.67
C LYS A 246 9.89 -9.25 -10.87
N GLY A 247 10.77 -8.69 -10.05
CA GLY A 247 10.48 -7.51 -9.24
C GLY A 247 9.72 -7.80 -7.94
N ASP A 248 9.14 -6.76 -7.33
CA ASP A 248 8.64 -6.80 -5.95
C ASP A 248 7.11 -7.04 -5.84
N LYS A 249 6.38 -6.97 -6.97
CA LYS A 249 4.90 -7.01 -7.00
C LYS A 249 4.34 -8.43 -6.98
N ILE A 250 5.02 -9.35 -7.67
CA ILE A 250 4.68 -10.77 -7.74
C ILE A 250 5.92 -11.60 -7.43
N SER A 251 5.74 -12.83 -6.95
CA SER A 251 6.82 -13.76 -6.61
C SER A 251 6.47 -15.18 -7.01
N GLY A 252 7.45 -16.08 -7.04
CA GLY A 252 7.22 -17.48 -7.33
C GLY A 252 7.32 -17.84 -8.80
N THR A 253 7.01 -19.10 -9.09
CA THR A 253 7.20 -19.72 -10.40
C THR A 253 6.11 -20.73 -10.66
N PHE A 254 5.64 -20.84 -11.90
CA PHE A 254 4.79 -21.95 -12.31
C PHE A 254 5.17 -22.45 -13.71
N GLU A 255 4.82 -23.70 -14.00
CA GLU A 255 5.16 -24.39 -15.24
C GLU A 255 3.89 -24.82 -15.99
N PHE A 256 3.98 -24.89 -17.30
CA PHE A 256 2.95 -25.47 -18.16
C PHE A 256 3.58 -26.10 -19.41
N THR A 257 2.83 -26.91 -20.15
CA THR A 257 3.33 -27.61 -21.34
C THR A 257 2.48 -27.27 -22.55
N VAL A 258 3.12 -27.07 -23.69
CA VAL A 258 2.48 -26.77 -24.97
C VAL A 258 2.98 -27.75 -26.03
N GLN A 259 2.08 -28.25 -26.88
CA GLN A 259 2.47 -29.04 -28.05
C GLN A 259 3.00 -28.09 -29.12
N VAL A 260 4.20 -28.35 -29.64
CA VAL A 260 4.87 -27.53 -30.64
C VAL A 260 5.17 -28.37 -31.86
N LYS A 261 4.79 -27.85 -33.04
CA LYS A 261 5.05 -28.46 -34.34
C LYS A 261 5.75 -27.47 -35.26
N ALA A 262 6.62 -27.94 -36.13
CA ALA A 262 7.28 -27.13 -37.15
C ALA A 262 6.67 -27.33 -38.54
N THR A 263 6.60 -26.26 -39.31
CA THR A 263 6.19 -26.26 -40.73
C THR A 263 7.13 -25.38 -41.56
N THR A 264 7.16 -25.62 -42.87
CA THR A 264 7.81 -24.74 -43.85
C THR A 264 6.93 -23.58 -44.26
#